data_AF-A0A0F9M0V0-F1
#
_entry.id   AF-A0A0F9M0V0-F1
#
_cell.length_a   1.000
_cell.length_b   1.000
_cell.length_c   1.000
_cell.angle_alpha   90.00
_cell.angle_beta   90.00
_cell.angle_gamma   90.00
#
_symmetry.space_group_name_H-M   'P 1'
#
loop_
_entity.id
_entity.type
_entity.pdbx_description
1 polymer ?
#
loop_
_entity_poly.entity_id
_entity_poly.type
_entity_poly.pdbx_seq_one_letter_code
_entity_poly.pdbx_strand_id
1 'polypeptide(L)'
;MNHPDLIVEFNSRPGSLAVTFPYDALAVSLVKTVPGRRYDKDTKVWHIPSGSLRALQQEAARRGFNIVLSERLRIAQNHGQQDKADLRRAKEMDDSPLDLPTKTEAYPYQRAGIRYLQLALRKFGGALLADDMGLGKTFQALSLVALSKCRSVLVLTKASGKYVWLEEIEKHYPDMSYVLIDGVEEERRQQWAQDVRIFI
;
A
#
# COMPACT_ATOMS: atom_id res chain seq x y z
N MET A 1 -23.61 -16.37 29.79
CA MET A 1 -23.76 -17.51 28.86
C MET A 1 -22.38 -17.84 28.33
N ASN A 2 -21.98 -19.10 28.32
CA ASN A 2 -20.67 -19.50 27.80
C ASN A 2 -20.82 -19.71 26.28
N HIS A 3 -20.37 -18.74 25.48
CA HIS A 3 -20.41 -18.85 24.02
C HIS A 3 -19.26 -19.73 23.53
N PRO A 4 -19.41 -20.45 22.40
CA PRO A 4 -18.28 -21.17 21.81
C PRO A 4 -17.20 -20.22 21.32
N ASP A 5 -15.96 -20.70 21.32
CA ASP A 5 -14.86 -20.01 20.65
C ASP A 5 -15.08 -20.02 19.12
N LEU A 6 -14.92 -18.85 18.51
CA LEU A 6 -14.86 -18.73 17.04
C LEU A 6 -13.40 -18.83 16.60
N ILE A 7 -13.06 -19.96 15.98
CA ILE A 7 -11.72 -20.19 15.46
C ILE A 7 -11.64 -19.56 14.06
N VAL A 8 -10.62 -18.73 13.83
CA VAL A 8 -10.40 -18.03 12.55
C VAL A 8 -9.04 -18.40 11.96
N GLU A 9 -9.07 -18.85 10.71
CA GLU A 9 -7.90 -19.35 10.01
C GLU A 9 -7.79 -18.81 8.59
N PHE A 10 -6.60 -18.96 7.98
CA PHE A 10 -6.44 -18.68 6.57
C PHE A 10 -7.24 -19.67 5.73
N ASN A 11 -7.93 -19.14 4.73
CA ASN A 11 -8.52 -19.97 3.69
C ASN A 11 -7.43 -20.36 2.66
N SER A 12 -7.65 -21.45 1.93
CA SER A 12 -6.87 -21.81 0.74
C SER A 12 -7.00 -20.78 -0.37
N ARG A 13 -8.08 -19.99 -0.39
CA ARG A 13 -8.27 -18.86 -1.32
C ARG A 13 -7.72 -17.54 -0.77
N PRO A 14 -6.89 -16.81 -1.54
CA PRO A 14 -6.39 -15.50 -1.15
C PRO A 14 -7.53 -14.51 -0.84
N GLY A 15 -7.34 -13.66 0.18
CA GLY A 15 -8.30 -12.60 0.53
C GLY A 15 -9.51 -13.05 1.34
N SER A 16 -9.60 -14.33 1.72
CA SER A 16 -10.66 -14.87 2.56
C SER A 16 -10.11 -15.56 3.82
N LEU A 17 -10.87 -15.50 4.91
CA LEU A 17 -10.62 -16.24 6.15
C LEU A 17 -11.74 -17.25 6.38
N ALA A 18 -11.38 -18.38 6.97
CA ALA A 18 -12.29 -19.41 7.45
C ALA A 18 -12.67 -19.11 8.91
N VAL A 19 -13.93 -19.26 9.26
CA VAL A 19 -14.46 -19.13 10.62
C VAL A 19 -15.22 -20.41 10.96
N THR A 20 -14.82 -21.07 12.04
CA THR A 20 -15.38 -22.34 12.49
C THR A 20 -15.72 -22.31 13.97
N PHE A 21 -16.86 -22.90 14.33
CA PHE A 21 -17.36 -23.00 15.70
C PHE A 21 -18.42 -24.11 15.77
N PRO A 22 -18.61 -24.77 16.93
CA PRO A 22 -19.78 -25.60 17.18
C PRO A 22 -21.07 -24.84 16.91
N TYR A 23 -22.12 -25.51 16.46
CA TYR A 23 -23.37 -24.83 16.13
C TYR A 23 -23.93 -24.06 17.34
N ASP A 24 -24.03 -22.74 17.17
CA ASP A 24 -24.63 -21.82 18.12
C ASP A 24 -25.36 -20.72 17.33
N ALA A 25 -26.64 -20.52 17.63
CA ALA A 25 -27.48 -19.60 16.86
C ALA A 25 -27.00 -18.14 16.95
N LEU A 26 -26.41 -17.75 18.08
CA LEU A 26 -25.90 -16.40 18.29
C LEU A 26 -24.57 -16.20 17.57
N ALA A 27 -23.68 -17.20 17.53
CA ALA A 27 -22.46 -17.20 16.73
C ALA A 27 -22.76 -17.12 15.23
N VAL A 28 -23.78 -17.87 14.76
CA VAL A 28 -24.28 -17.73 13.38
C VAL A 28 -24.80 -16.30 13.13
N SER A 29 -25.56 -15.73 14.07
CA SER A 29 -26.06 -14.35 13.94
C SER A 29 -24.93 -13.32 13.87
N LEU A 30 -23.84 -13.56 14.60
CA LEU A 30 -22.64 -12.73 14.61
C LEU A 30 -21.93 -12.77 13.25
N VAL A 31 -21.64 -13.95 12.71
CA VAL A 31 -20.97 -14.07 11.40
C VAL A 31 -21.84 -13.53 10.26
N LYS A 32 -23.16 -13.65 10.38
CA LYS A 32 -24.10 -13.08 9.40
C LYS A 32 -24.04 -11.55 9.30
N THR A 33 -23.48 -10.85 10.29
CA THR A 33 -23.28 -9.39 10.23
C THR A 33 -22.17 -8.96 9.27
N VAL A 34 -21.26 -9.88 8.91
CA VAL A 34 -20.07 -9.56 8.11
C VAL A 34 -20.42 -9.42 6.61
N PRO A 35 -20.27 -8.24 5.98
CA PRO A 35 -20.52 -8.11 4.54
C PRO A 35 -19.65 -9.06 3.72
N GLY A 36 -20.24 -9.71 2.70
CA GLY A 36 -19.53 -10.66 1.84
C GLY A 36 -19.32 -12.06 2.42
N ARG A 37 -19.83 -12.37 3.64
CA ARG A 37 -19.78 -13.73 4.20
C ARG A 37 -20.47 -14.76 3.31
N ARG A 38 -19.91 -15.97 3.24
CA ARG A 38 -20.48 -17.14 2.57
C ARG A 38 -20.37 -18.36 3.48
N TYR A 39 -21.37 -19.23 3.45
CA TYR A 39 -21.32 -20.52 4.13
C TYR A 39 -21.04 -21.61 3.10
N ASP A 40 -20.03 -22.43 3.36
CA ASP A 40 -19.74 -23.64 2.59
C ASP A 40 -20.41 -24.83 3.28
N LYS A 41 -21.32 -25.50 2.57
CA LYS A 41 -22.09 -26.62 3.10
C LYS A 41 -21.29 -27.92 3.14
N ASP A 42 -20.31 -28.06 2.24
CA ASP A 42 -19.53 -29.28 2.10
C ASP A 42 -18.49 -29.36 3.21
N THR A 43 -17.79 -28.24 3.45
CA THR A 43 -16.79 -28.12 4.52
C THR A 43 -17.38 -27.67 5.86
N LYS A 44 -18.63 -27.20 5.87
CA LYS A 44 -19.33 -26.62 7.04
C LYS A 44 -18.62 -25.41 7.64
N VAL A 45 -17.92 -24.62 6.82
CA VAL A 45 -17.13 -23.45 7.22
C VAL A 45 -17.80 -22.15 6.78
N TRP A 46 -17.65 -21.10 7.59
CA TRP A 46 -17.98 -19.74 7.16
C TRP A 46 -16.76 -19.07 6.55
N HIS A 47 -16.89 -18.54 5.34
CA HIS A 47 -15.89 -17.72 4.68
C HIS A 47 -16.23 -16.24 4.84
N ILE A 48 -15.26 -15.44 5.30
CA ILE A 48 -15.38 -13.99 5.36
C ILE A 48 -14.25 -13.32 4.58
N PRO A 49 -14.42 -12.08 4.10
CA PRO A 49 -13.30 -11.29 3.58
C PRO A 49 -12.27 -11.02 4.67
N SER A 50 -10.98 -11.09 4.34
CA SER A 50 -9.89 -10.86 5.31
C SER A 50 -9.93 -9.47 5.94
N GLY A 51 -10.37 -8.45 5.17
CA GLY A 51 -10.56 -7.08 5.65
C GLY A 51 -11.65 -6.95 6.74
N SER A 52 -12.53 -7.94 6.90
CA SER A 52 -13.61 -7.92 7.89
C SER A 52 -13.20 -8.47 9.26
N LEU A 53 -12.00 -9.03 9.40
CA LEU A 53 -11.54 -9.66 10.65
C LEU A 53 -11.64 -8.71 11.86
N ARG A 54 -11.20 -7.46 11.69
CA ARG A 54 -11.23 -6.47 12.78
C ARG A 54 -12.66 -6.13 13.21
N ALA A 55 -13.57 -5.98 12.25
CA ALA A 55 -14.98 -5.71 12.54
C ALA A 55 -15.65 -6.90 13.24
N LEU A 56 -15.33 -8.13 12.81
CA LEU A 56 -15.80 -9.36 13.47
C LEU A 56 -15.28 -9.44 14.91
N GLN A 57 -14.00 -9.14 15.17
CA GLN A 57 -13.41 -9.10 16.52
C GLN A 57 -14.11 -8.07 17.42
N GLN A 58 -14.41 -6.88 16.90
CA GLN A 58 -15.11 -5.84 17.66
C GLN A 58 -16.55 -6.24 18.01
N GLU A 59 -17.28 -6.81 17.05
CA GLU A 59 -18.65 -7.26 17.26
C GLU A 59 -18.71 -8.46 18.21
N ALA A 60 -17.77 -9.40 18.07
CA ALA A 60 -17.63 -10.55 18.96
C ALA A 60 -17.41 -10.10 20.41
N ALA A 61 -16.46 -9.19 20.63
CA ALA A 61 -16.18 -8.65 21.96
C ALA A 61 -17.41 -7.95 22.57
N ARG A 62 -18.16 -7.17 21.79
CA ARG A 62 -19.39 -6.52 22.25
C ARG A 62 -20.47 -7.51 22.68
N ARG A 63 -20.53 -8.66 22.02
CA ARG A 63 -21.51 -9.73 22.29
C ARG A 63 -20.98 -10.81 23.23
N GLY A 64 -19.78 -10.67 23.78
CA GLY A 64 -19.19 -11.64 24.71
C GLY A 64 -18.68 -12.93 24.06
N PHE A 65 -18.40 -12.92 22.75
CA PHE A 65 -17.76 -14.03 22.05
C PHE A 65 -16.24 -13.91 22.10
N ASN A 66 -15.57 -15.05 22.24
CA ASN A 66 -14.14 -15.15 22.09
C ASN A 66 -13.76 -15.50 20.64
N ILE A 67 -12.73 -14.85 20.10
CA ILE A 67 -12.16 -15.18 18.79
C ILE A 67 -10.75 -15.72 18.99
N VAL A 68 -10.53 -16.93 18.50
CA VAL A 68 -9.23 -17.61 18.53
C VAL A 68 -8.65 -17.57 17.12
N LEU A 69 -7.52 -16.91 16.93
CA LEU A 69 -6.81 -16.91 15.65
C LEU A 69 -5.85 -18.09 15.59
N SER A 70 -5.81 -18.80 14.45
CA SER A 70 -4.71 -19.74 14.18
C SER A 70 -3.35 -19.05 14.31
N GLU A 71 -2.32 -19.81 14.65
CA GLU A 71 -0.96 -19.27 14.86
C GLU A 71 -0.46 -18.50 13.63
N ARG A 72 -0.69 -19.06 12.44
CA ARG A 72 -0.30 -18.43 11.18
C ARG A 72 -0.99 -17.08 10.98
N LEU A 73 -2.28 -17.00 11.29
CA LEU A 73 -3.05 -15.76 11.16
C LEU A 73 -2.64 -14.72 12.22
N ARG A 74 -2.33 -15.17 13.43
CA ARG A 74 -1.80 -14.33 14.52
C ARG A 74 -0.46 -13.70 14.13
N ILE A 75 0.49 -14.50 13.62
CA ILE A 75 1.78 -14.02 13.10
C ILE A 75 1.56 -13.00 11.99
N ALA A 76 0.70 -13.30 11.01
CA ALA A 76 0.42 -12.40 9.90
C ALA A 76 -0.23 -11.07 10.34
N GLN A 77 -1.16 -11.11 11.31
CA GLN A 77 -1.72 -9.89 11.89
C GLN A 77 -0.67 -9.06 12.62
N ASN A 78 0.20 -9.70 13.41
CA ASN A 78 1.26 -9.02 14.15
C ASN A 78 2.25 -8.35 13.20
N HIS A 79 2.70 -9.07 12.16
CA HIS A 79 3.54 -8.50 11.11
C HIS A 79 2.85 -7.31 10.44
N GLY A 80 1.57 -7.44 10.05
CA GLY A 80 0.82 -6.33 9.45
C GLY A 80 0.63 -5.12 10.37
N GLN A 81 0.51 -5.31 11.68
CA GLN A 81 0.45 -4.21 12.65
C GLN A 81 1.81 -3.52 12.80
N GLN A 82 2.89 -4.30 12.89
CA GLN A 82 4.25 -3.79 12.98
C GLN A 82 4.64 -3.02 11.71
N ASP A 83 4.28 -3.54 10.54
CA ASP A 83 4.45 -2.90 9.26
C ASP A 83 3.75 -1.54 9.18
N LYS A 84 2.52 -1.45 9.67
CA LYS A 84 1.80 -0.17 9.77
C LYS A 84 2.48 0.80 10.74
N ALA A 85 2.97 0.30 11.88
CA ALA A 85 3.68 1.12 12.85
C ALA A 85 5.00 1.65 12.26
N ASP A 86 5.75 0.82 11.55
CA ASP A 86 7.01 1.21 10.91
C ASP A 86 6.79 2.27 9.82
N LEU A 87 5.77 2.09 8.97
CA LEU A 87 5.38 3.10 7.97
C LEU A 87 4.98 4.43 8.61
N ARG A 88 4.23 4.37 9.73
CA ARG A 88 3.82 5.56 10.47
C ARG A 88 5.03 6.29 11.05
N ARG A 89 5.96 5.56 11.68
CA ARG A 89 7.20 6.14 12.21
C ARG A 89 8.05 6.77 11.11
N ALA A 90 8.20 6.10 9.96
CA ALA A 90 8.93 6.64 8.82
C ALA A 90 8.35 7.97 8.30
N LYS A 91 7.03 8.16 8.43
CA LYS A 91 6.36 9.42 8.05
C LYS A 91 6.41 10.49 9.14
N GLU A 92 6.36 10.13 10.41
CA GLU A 92 6.21 11.07 11.53
C GLU A 92 7.52 11.51 12.20
N MET A 93 8.62 10.75 12.08
CA MET A 93 9.78 10.90 12.97
C MET A 93 11.13 11.15 12.28
N ASP A 94 11.19 11.26 10.96
CA ASP A 94 12.46 11.24 10.26
C ASP A 94 12.64 12.41 9.29
N ASP A 95 12.92 13.58 9.87
CA ASP A 95 13.35 14.78 9.15
C ASP A 95 14.87 14.84 8.98
N SER A 96 15.59 13.79 9.40
CA SER A 96 17.05 13.78 9.33
C SER A 96 17.52 14.00 7.89
N PRO A 97 18.67 14.69 7.71
CA PRO A 97 19.17 15.02 6.39
C PRO A 97 19.18 13.80 5.47
N LEU A 98 18.59 13.96 4.30
CA LEU A 98 18.58 12.95 3.25
C LEU A 98 19.48 13.47 2.15
N ASP A 99 20.58 12.79 1.90
CA ASP A 99 21.51 13.14 0.82
C ASP A 99 20.84 12.85 -0.52
N LEU A 100 20.42 13.91 -1.20
CA LEU A 100 19.70 13.87 -2.47
C LEU A 100 20.57 14.53 -3.54
N PRO A 101 20.75 13.89 -4.72
CA PRO A 101 21.48 14.49 -5.83
C PRO A 101 20.56 15.49 -6.58
N THR A 102 20.16 16.57 -5.89
CA THR A 102 19.23 17.60 -6.37
C THR A 102 19.80 18.99 -6.14
N LYS A 103 19.36 19.97 -6.94
CA LYS A 103 19.66 21.39 -6.73
C LYS A 103 18.79 22.06 -5.68
N THR A 104 17.82 21.35 -5.10
CA THR A 104 16.83 21.93 -4.18
C THR A 104 16.82 21.22 -2.84
N GLU A 105 16.84 22.01 -1.77
CA GLU A 105 16.69 21.46 -0.43
C GLU A 105 15.26 20.96 -0.20
N ALA A 106 15.14 19.67 0.13
CA ALA A 106 13.87 19.05 0.45
C ALA A 106 13.35 19.56 1.80
N TYR A 107 12.07 19.95 1.86
CA TYR A 107 11.44 20.28 3.14
C TYR A 107 11.40 19.04 4.07
N PRO A 108 11.35 19.23 5.41
CA PRO A 108 11.27 18.13 6.37
C PRO A 108 10.20 17.09 6.05
N TYR A 109 8.98 17.53 5.68
CA TYR A 109 7.89 16.63 5.34
C TYR A 109 8.14 15.86 4.02
N GLN A 110 8.88 16.44 3.07
CA GLN A 110 9.26 15.74 1.84
C GLN A 110 10.29 14.66 2.12
N ARG A 111 11.26 14.91 3.00
CA ARG A 111 12.24 13.89 3.44
C ARG A 111 11.54 12.70 4.09
N ALA A 112 10.60 12.96 5.00
CA ALA A 112 9.77 11.92 5.60
C ALA A 112 8.93 11.16 4.56
N GLY A 113 8.33 11.87 3.60
CA GLY A 113 7.59 11.27 2.49
C GLY A 113 8.45 10.34 1.62
N ILE A 114 9.67 10.76 1.28
CA ILE A 114 10.62 9.93 0.50
C ILE A 114 11.03 8.68 1.27
N ARG A 115 11.31 8.79 2.58
CA ARG A 115 11.64 7.63 3.43
C ARG A 115 10.46 6.67 3.55
N TYR A 116 9.25 7.19 3.72
CA TYR A 116 8.03 6.40 3.66
C TYR A 116 7.93 5.61 2.35
N LEU A 117 8.16 6.26 1.20
CA LEU A 117 8.14 5.60 -0.12
C LEU A 117 9.21 4.50 -0.23
N GLN A 118 10.45 4.77 0.20
CA GLN A 118 11.53 3.77 0.20
C GLN A 118 11.21 2.56 1.07
N LEU A 119 10.64 2.78 2.26
CA LEU A 119 10.25 1.71 3.17
C LEU A 119 9.08 0.89 2.59
N ALA A 120 8.05 1.57 2.09
CA ALA A 120 6.87 0.94 1.52
C ALA A 120 7.21 0.10 0.29
N LEU A 121 8.06 0.61 -0.63
CA LEU A 121 8.54 -0.17 -1.77
C LEU A 121 9.33 -1.41 -1.34
N ARG A 122 10.24 -1.27 -0.37
CA ARG A 122 11.05 -2.41 0.12
C ARG A 122 10.20 -3.48 0.80
N LYS A 123 9.16 -3.10 1.54
CA LYS A 123 8.32 -4.04 2.31
C LYS A 123 7.16 -4.62 1.51
N PHE A 124 6.52 -3.82 0.66
CA PHE A 124 5.24 -4.19 0.01
C PHE A 124 5.30 -4.20 -1.52
N GLY A 125 6.43 -3.80 -2.12
CA GLY A 125 6.57 -3.68 -3.58
C GLY A 125 5.82 -2.50 -4.19
N GLY A 126 5.19 -1.64 -3.37
CA GLY A 126 4.37 -0.51 -3.82
C GLY A 126 4.11 0.48 -2.69
N ALA A 127 3.71 1.70 -3.05
CA ALA A 127 3.40 2.76 -2.10
C ALA A 127 2.29 3.68 -2.64
N LEU A 128 1.50 4.26 -1.74
CA LEU A 128 0.52 5.30 -2.06
C LEU A 128 0.89 6.59 -1.34
N LEU A 129 1.26 7.62 -2.10
CA LEU A 129 1.53 8.96 -1.56
C LEU A 129 0.26 9.81 -1.61
N ALA A 130 -0.49 9.82 -0.50
CA ALA A 130 -1.77 10.51 -0.37
C ALA A 130 -1.67 11.86 0.36
N ASP A 131 -0.56 12.57 0.17
CA ASP A 131 -0.38 13.91 0.73
C ASP A 131 -1.23 14.95 -0.03
N ASP A 132 -1.53 16.08 0.61
CA ASP A 132 -2.32 17.16 0.03
C ASP A 132 -1.72 17.73 -1.26
N MET A 133 -2.57 18.34 -2.08
CA MET A 133 -2.15 19.01 -3.32
C MET A 133 -1.18 20.16 -2.99
N GLY A 134 -0.13 20.32 -3.81
CA GLY A 134 0.87 21.37 -3.61
C GLY A 134 2.07 20.99 -2.72
N LEU A 135 2.04 19.85 -2.00
CA LEU A 135 3.16 19.40 -1.15
C LEU A 135 4.35 18.77 -1.91
N GLY A 136 4.48 19.03 -3.22
CA GLY A 136 5.62 18.54 -4.00
C GLY A 136 5.70 17.02 -4.14
N LYS A 137 4.57 16.34 -4.39
CA LYS A 137 4.53 14.88 -4.63
C LYS A 137 5.41 14.45 -5.81
N THR A 138 5.48 15.28 -6.85
CA THR A 138 6.37 15.07 -8.01
C THR A 138 7.83 15.08 -7.58
N PHE A 139 8.27 16.11 -6.86
CA PHE A 139 9.60 16.17 -6.27
C PHE A 139 9.93 14.94 -5.40
N GLN A 140 9.01 14.51 -4.52
CA GLN A 140 9.23 13.31 -3.70
C GLN A 140 9.40 12.04 -4.54
N ALA A 141 8.60 11.87 -5.60
CA ALA A 141 8.71 10.75 -6.51
C ALA A 141 10.02 10.79 -7.33
N LEU A 142 10.42 11.95 -7.84
CA LEU A 142 11.70 12.13 -8.54
C LEU A 142 12.90 11.85 -7.62
N SER A 143 12.82 12.29 -6.37
CA SER A 143 13.84 12.01 -5.34
C SER A 143 13.99 10.50 -5.09
N LEU A 144 12.87 9.77 -5.07
CA LEU A 144 12.89 8.32 -4.98
C LEU A 144 13.55 7.68 -6.21
N VAL A 145 13.25 8.17 -7.41
CA VAL A 145 13.91 7.72 -8.65
C VAL A 145 15.40 7.99 -8.59
N ALA A 146 15.83 9.17 -8.14
CA ALA A 146 17.22 9.56 -8.00
C ALA A 146 18.01 8.64 -7.06
N LEU A 147 17.40 8.25 -5.94
CA LEU A 147 17.99 7.33 -4.96
C LEU A 147 17.92 5.85 -5.39
N SER A 148 17.15 5.52 -6.42
CA SER A 148 16.98 4.14 -6.87
C SER A 148 18.11 3.69 -7.80
N LYS A 149 18.29 2.37 -7.90
CA LYS A 149 19.16 1.73 -8.91
C LYS A 149 18.40 1.39 -10.21
N CYS A 150 17.18 1.88 -10.37
CA CYS A 150 16.37 1.62 -11.56
C CYS A 150 17.03 2.28 -12.78
N ARG A 151 17.25 1.49 -13.83
CA ARG A 151 17.81 1.99 -15.10
C ARG A 151 16.80 2.88 -15.85
N SER A 152 15.53 2.47 -15.86
CA SER A 152 14.47 3.14 -16.59
C SER A 152 13.19 3.19 -15.76
N VAL A 153 12.47 4.31 -15.85
CA VAL A 153 11.23 4.60 -15.12
C VAL A 153 10.21 5.17 -16.09
N LEU A 154 8.99 4.66 -16.04
CA LEU A 154 7.84 5.18 -16.78
C LEU A 154 6.92 5.95 -15.83
N VAL A 155 6.70 7.23 -16.12
CA VAL A 155 5.71 8.08 -15.46
C VAL A 155 4.42 8.02 -16.25
N LEU A 156 3.33 7.64 -15.60
CA LEU A 156 2.00 7.70 -16.20
C LEU A 156 1.22 8.84 -15.54
N THR A 157 0.76 9.80 -16.35
CA THR A 157 0.04 10.97 -15.88
C THR A 157 -1.06 11.38 -16.86
N LYS A 158 -1.91 12.33 -16.47
CA LYS A 158 -2.85 12.98 -17.39
C LYS A 158 -2.07 13.79 -18.43
N ALA A 159 -2.65 14.02 -19.61
CA ALA A 159 -2.00 14.80 -20.66
C ALA A 159 -1.48 16.16 -20.18
N SER A 160 -2.27 16.90 -19.38
CA SER A 160 -1.86 18.19 -18.80
C SER A 160 -0.76 18.09 -17.75
N GLY A 161 -0.56 16.91 -17.15
CA GLY A 161 0.44 16.70 -16.11
C GLY A 161 1.84 16.43 -16.66
N LYS A 162 1.99 16.09 -17.94
CA LYS A 162 3.30 15.76 -18.52
C LYS A 162 4.31 16.90 -18.38
N TYR A 163 3.87 18.13 -18.69
CA TYR A 163 4.71 19.34 -18.62
C TYR A 163 5.12 19.67 -17.19
N VAL A 164 4.26 19.39 -16.19
CA VAL A 164 4.61 19.56 -14.77
C VAL A 164 5.77 18.66 -14.38
N TRP A 165 5.81 17.41 -14.87
CA TRP A 165 6.94 16.51 -14.62
C TRP A 165 8.22 17.00 -15.28
N LEU A 166 8.13 17.51 -16.51
CA LEU A 166 9.26 18.07 -17.23
C LEU A 166 9.85 19.27 -16.47
N GLU A 167 9.02 20.24 -16.10
CA GLU A 167 9.43 21.42 -15.32
C GLU A 167 10.07 21.03 -13.98
N GLU A 168 9.50 20.06 -13.26
CA GLU A 168 10.04 19.62 -11.98
C GLU A 168 11.38 18.88 -12.13
N ILE A 169 11.58 18.09 -13.20
CA ILE A 169 12.87 17.46 -13.49
C ILE A 169 13.91 18.53 -13.81
N GLU A 170 13.62 19.46 -14.72
CA GLU A 170 14.57 20.51 -15.10
C GLU A 170 14.97 21.40 -13.92
N LYS A 171 14.00 21.72 -13.06
CA LYS A 171 14.20 22.57 -11.89
C LYS A 171 15.00 21.86 -10.79
N HIS A 172 14.66 20.62 -10.47
CA HIS A 172 15.17 19.93 -9.27
C HIS A 172 16.29 18.92 -9.58
N TYR A 173 16.28 18.31 -10.77
CA TYR A 173 17.17 17.21 -11.18
C TYR A 173 17.68 17.39 -12.63
N PRO A 174 18.39 18.49 -12.95
CA PRO A 174 18.74 18.82 -14.34
C PRO A 174 19.70 17.81 -15.01
N ASP A 175 20.42 17.02 -14.23
CA ASP A 175 21.32 15.98 -14.75
C ASP A 175 20.60 14.63 -14.98
N MET A 176 19.30 14.54 -14.65
CA MET A 176 18.50 13.34 -14.83
C MET A 176 17.95 13.28 -16.26
N SER A 177 18.39 12.28 -17.03
CA SER A 177 17.93 12.11 -18.42
C SER A 177 16.46 11.71 -18.49
N TYR A 178 15.71 12.36 -19.37
CA TYR A 178 14.29 12.11 -19.56
C TYR A 178 13.87 12.29 -21.02
N VAL A 179 12.73 11.71 -21.40
CA VAL A 179 12.05 11.96 -22.68
C VAL A 179 10.56 12.09 -22.45
N LEU A 180 9.95 13.06 -23.13
CA LEU A 180 8.50 13.24 -23.19
C LEU A 180 7.94 12.43 -24.36
N ILE A 181 6.99 11.55 -24.09
CA ILE A 181 6.28 10.78 -25.11
C ILE A 181 5.05 11.57 -25.57
N ASP A 182 5.19 12.26 -26.71
CA ASP A 182 4.11 13.09 -27.27
C ASP A 182 4.24 13.25 -28.79
N GLY A 183 3.17 13.71 -29.43
CA GLY A 183 3.14 13.91 -30.88
C GLY A 183 2.61 12.72 -31.67
N VAL A 184 2.96 12.61 -32.95
CA VAL A 184 2.44 11.57 -33.85
C VAL A 184 3.13 10.22 -33.63
N GLU A 185 2.61 9.13 -34.21
CA GLU A 185 3.13 7.77 -33.97
C GLU A 185 4.63 7.65 -34.26
N GLU A 186 5.11 8.23 -35.36
CA GLU A 186 6.51 8.15 -35.78
C GLU A 186 7.44 8.85 -34.76
N GLU A 187 7.05 10.03 -34.27
CA GLU A 187 7.79 10.76 -33.24
C GLU A 187 7.84 9.96 -31.94
N ARG A 188 6.69 9.41 -31.50
CA ARG A 188 6.64 8.57 -30.30
C ARG A 188 7.51 7.33 -30.43
N ARG A 189 7.54 6.69 -31.60
CA ARG A 189 8.39 5.52 -31.87
C ARG A 189 9.88 5.86 -31.70
N GLN A 190 10.30 7.02 -32.17
CA GLN A 190 11.68 7.50 -32.00
C GLN A 190 11.98 7.86 -30.53
N GLN A 191 11.04 8.49 -29.83
CA GLN A 191 11.20 8.84 -28.41
C GLN A 191 11.34 7.59 -27.52
N TRP A 192 10.56 6.53 -27.77
CA TRP A 192 10.66 5.25 -27.05
C TRP A 192 11.99 4.52 -27.25
N ALA A 193 12.71 4.81 -28.33
CA ALA A 193 14.00 4.18 -28.64
C ALA A 193 15.19 4.82 -27.90
N GLN A 194 14.99 5.93 -27.18
CA GLN A 194 16.06 6.64 -26.49
C GLN A 194 16.52 5.90 -25.23
N ASP A 195 17.82 5.90 -24.94
CA ASP A 195 18.39 5.36 -23.70
C ASP A 195 18.39 6.45 -22.61
N VAL A 196 17.21 6.73 -22.07
CA VAL A 196 17.01 7.71 -20.99
C VAL A 196 16.48 7.05 -19.72
N ARG A 197 16.65 7.74 -18.58
CA ARG A 197 16.22 7.22 -17.28
C ARG A 197 14.71 7.35 -17.08
N ILE A 198 14.08 8.43 -17.55
CA ILE A 198 12.64 8.68 -17.35
C ILE A 198 11.91 8.83 -18.68
N PHE A 199 10.77 8.15 -18.80
CA PHE A 199 9.80 8.32 -19.89
C PHE A 199 8.51 8.90 -19.29
N ILE A 200 7.93 9.94 -19.90
CA ILE A 200 6.73 10.65 -19.42
C ILE A 200 5.61 10.60 -20.45
#